data_AF-A0A1G3RA42-F1
#
_entry.id   AF-A0A1G3RA42-F1
#
_cell.length_a   1.000
_cell.length_b   1.000
_cell.length_c   1.000
_cell.angle_alpha   90.00
_cell.angle_beta   90.00
_cell.angle_gamma   90.00
#
_symmetry.space_group_name_H-M   'P 1'
#
loop_
_entity.id
_entity.type
_entity.pdbx_description
1 polymer ?
#
loop_
_entity_poly.entity_id
_entity_poly.type
_entity_poly.pdbx_seq_one_letter_code
_entity_poly.pdbx_strand_id
1 'polypeptide(L)'
;MPESVRSLAEGAGLDREKIKMFWLVLRPPARGLSGGRAAPDDQSYRVVSEPMLNKAGRVRYLLCGQRGRFPFSARKGDPAATKAGFFGLRRYDLIRVEAPEDREGGGWGFGQETRIRLILPPEAVAGTIGP
;
A
#
# COMPACT_ATOMS: atom_id res chain seq x y z
N MET A 1 -6.40 4.56 -8.27
CA MET A 1 -5.91 5.76 -7.55
C MET A 1 -7.06 6.29 -6.71
N PRO A 2 -6.85 6.55 -5.40
CA PRO A 2 -7.89 7.09 -4.53
C PRO A 2 -8.51 8.38 -5.09
N GLU A 3 -9.80 8.57 -4.87
CA GLU A 3 -10.55 9.73 -5.41
C GLU A 3 -9.96 11.06 -4.92
N SER A 4 -9.65 11.19 -3.64
CA SER A 4 -9.01 12.39 -3.07
C SER A 4 -7.69 12.75 -3.77
N VAL A 5 -6.87 11.75 -4.10
CA VAL A 5 -5.62 11.96 -4.84
C VAL A 5 -5.91 12.35 -6.29
N ARG A 6 -6.95 11.78 -6.90
CA ARG A 6 -7.39 12.13 -8.26
C ARG A 6 -7.87 13.58 -8.32
N SER A 7 -8.77 13.99 -7.42
CA SER A 7 -9.32 15.34 -7.38
C SER A 7 -8.22 16.39 -7.15
N LEU A 8 -7.23 16.09 -6.30
CA LEU A 8 -6.06 16.96 -6.12
C LEU A 8 -5.23 17.09 -7.41
N ALA A 9 -5.00 15.98 -8.12
CA ALA A 9 -4.27 16.00 -9.38
C ALA A 9 -5.01 16.82 -10.44
N GLU A 10 -6.32 16.60 -10.60
CA GLU A 10 -7.18 17.35 -11.53
C GLU A 10 -7.21 18.84 -11.20
N GLY A 11 -7.44 19.20 -9.93
CA GLY A 11 -7.45 20.60 -9.49
C GLY A 11 -6.10 21.32 -9.65
N ALA A 12 -5.00 20.57 -9.60
CA ALA A 12 -3.65 21.10 -9.83
C ALA A 12 -3.21 21.05 -11.31
N GLY A 13 -4.07 20.59 -12.23
CA GLY A 13 -3.72 20.42 -13.65
C GLY A 13 -2.61 19.38 -13.88
N LEU A 14 -2.43 18.45 -12.94
CA LEU A 14 -1.35 17.47 -12.95
C LEU A 14 -1.75 16.23 -13.75
N ASP A 15 -1.14 16.07 -14.92
CA ASP A 15 -1.22 14.86 -15.72
C ASP A 15 0.00 13.97 -15.45
N ARG A 16 -0.23 12.80 -14.85
CA ARG A 16 0.82 11.84 -14.48
C ARG A 16 1.72 11.46 -15.67
N GLU A 17 1.21 11.45 -16.89
CA GLU A 17 1.99 11.06 -18.06
C GLU A 17 2.93 12.18 -18.56
N LYS A 18 2.71 13.42 -18.10
CA LYS A 18 3.47 14.61 -18.51
C LYS A 18 4.41 15.13 -17.43
N ILE A 19 4.28 14.64 -16.20
CA ILE A 19 5.07 15.10 -15.05
C ILE A 19 6.33 14.25 -14.90
N LYS A 20 7.47 14.86 -15.22
CA LYS A 20 8.79 14.27 -14.97
C LYS A 20 9.10 14.20 -13.48
N MET A 21 8.62 15.18 -12.70
CA MET A 21 8.88 15.30 -11.25
C MET A 21 7.96 16.33 -10.58
N PHE A 22 7.58 16.08 -9.33
CA PHE A 22 6.80 16.99 -8.48
C PHE A 22 7.30 16.92 -7.04
N TRP A 23 7.02 17.95 -6.25
CA TRP A 23 7.39 18.04 -4.84
C TRP A 23 6.15 18.34 -4.00
N LEU A 24 6.06 17.72 -2.83
CA LEU A 24 5.02 17.99 -1.84
C LEU A 24 5.70 18.39 -0.54
N VAL A 25 5.26 19.52 0.03
CA VAL A 25 5.60 19.90 1.40
C VAL A 25 4.35 19.68 2.23
N LEU A 26 4.43 18.71 3.14
CA LEU A 26 3.30 18.30 3.96
C LEU A 26 3.59 18.66 5.42
N ARG A 27 2.61 19.24 6.10
CA ARG A 27 2.61 19.36 7.56
C ARG A 27 1.68 18.29 8.12
N PRO A 28 2.07 17.54 9.17
CA PRO A 28 1.12 16.70 9.87
C PRO A 28 -0.09 17.53 10.33
N PRO A 29 -1.31 16.97 10.31
CA PRO A 29 -2.47 17.65 10.83
C PRO A 29 -2.22 18.03 12.29
N ALA A 30 -2.76 19.17 12.72
CA ALA A 30 -2.78 19.51 14.14
C ALA A 30 -3.43 18.34 14.91
N ARG A 31 -2.82 17.94 16.04
CA ARG A 31 -3.32 16.86 16.90
C ARG A 31 -4.83 17.03 17.10
N GLY A 32 -5.63 16.07 16.63
CA GLY A 32 -7.10 16.12 16.71
C GLY A 32 -7.85 16.26 15.37
N LEU A 33 -7.18 16.61 14.26
CA LEU A 33 -7.78 16.63 12.91
C LEU A 33 -7.54 15.32 12.15
N SER A 34 -7.41 14.19 12.85
CA SER A 34 -7.48 12.86 12.22
C SER A 34 -8.94 12.61 11.86
N GLY A 35 -9.37 13.10 10.70
CA GLY A 35 -10.70 12.86 10.17
C GLY A 35 -11.02 11.36 10.15
N GLY A 36 -11.91 10.94 11.05
CA GLY A 36 -12.93 9.90 10.87
C GLY A 36 -12.54 8.47 10.46
N ARG A 37 -11.28 8.12 10.24
CA ARG A 37 -10.86 6.72 10.04
C ARG A 37 -9.81 6.41 11.09
N ALA A 38 -10.03 5.35 11.86
CA ALA A 38 -9.07 4.84 12.84
C ALA A 38 -7.66 4.98 12.26
N ALA A 39 -6.76 5.63 13.02
CA ALA A 39 -5.34 5.64 12.66
C ALA A 39 -4.97 4.21 12.26
N PRO A 40 -4.31 3.99 11.11
CA PRO A 40 -3.87 2.65 10.75
C PRO A 40 -3.15 2.11 11.98
N ASP A 41 -3.68 1.02 12.54
CA ASP A 41 -3.05 0.39 13.68
C ASP A 41 -1.60 0.05 13.32
N ASP A 42 -0.78 -0.28 14.31
CA ASP A 42 0.62 -0.66 14.10
C ASP A 42 0.80 -1.85 13.12
N GLN A 43 -0.30 -2.46 12.66
CA GLN A 43 -0.33 -3.66 11.82
C GLN A 43 -0.96 -3.44 10.43
N SER A 44 -1.33 -2.20 10.08
CA SER A 44 -1.90 -1.86 8.77
C SER A 44 -0.87 -1.24 7.85
N TYR A 45 -0.84 -1.71 6.60
CA TYR A 45 0.17 -1.34 5.60
C TYR A 45 -0.48 -0.96 4.27
N ARG A 46 0.00 0.12 3.66
CA ARG A 46 -0.40 0.56 2.33
C ARG A 46 0.51 -0.06 1.28
N VAL A 47 -0.06 -0.63 0.23
CA VAL A 47 0.70 -1.05 -0.96
C VAL A 47 1.08 0.21 -1.76
N VAL A 48 2.37 0.46 -1.97
CA VAL A 48 2.86 1.70 -2.62
C VAL A 48 3.57 1.46 -3.96
N SER A 49 3.58 0.22 -4.45
CA SER A 49 4.15 -0.14 -5.75
C SER A 49 3.15 -0.92 -6.61
N GLU A 50 3.46 -1.02 -7.90
CA GLU A 50 2.92 -2.09 -8.75
C GLU A 50 3.57 -3.44 -8.36
N PRO A 51 3.01 -4.60 -8.78
CA PRO A 51 3.70 -5.88 -8.67
C PRO A 51 4.99 -5.87 -9.49
N MET A 52 6.09 -6.33 -8.89
CA MET A 52 7.40 -6.42 -9.54
C MET A 52 7.93 -7.85 -9.50
N LEU A 53 8.21 -8.45 -10.65
CA LEU A 53 8.87 -9.75 -10.70
C LEU A 53 10.39 -9.56 -10.53
N ASN A 54 10.98 -10.23 -9.54
CA ASN A 54 12.43 -10.20 -9.34
C ASN A 54 13.15 -11.33 -10.10
N LYS A 55 14.49 -11.27 -10.18
CA LYS A 55 15.33 -12.29 -10.83
C LYS A 55 15.21 -13.70 -10.22
N ALA A 56 14.76 -13.80 -8.97
CA ALA A 56 14.54 -15.06 -8.28
C ALA A 56 13.12 -15.64 -8.48
N GLY A 57 12.34 -15.10 -9.43
CA GLY A 57 11.00 -15.59 -9.75
C GLY A 57 9.94 -15.26 -8.69
N ARG A 58 10.19 -14.28 -7.81
CA ARG A 58 9.22 -13.82 -6.81
C ARG A 58 8.54 -12.55 -7.26
N VAL A 59 7.23 -12.45 -7.02
CA VAL A 59 6.49 -11.19 -7.15
C VAL A 59 6.66 -10.42 -5.85
N ARG A 60 7.05 -9.14 -5.96
CA ARG A 60 7.33 -8.22 -4.86
C ARG A 60 6.41 -7.00 -4.93
N TYR A 61 5.88 -6.63 -3.78
CA TYR A 61 5.27 -5.32 -3.52
C TYR A 61 6.12 -4.52 -2.52
N LEU A 62 6.00 -3.20 -2.55
CA LEU A 62 6.47 -2.34 -1.47
C LEU A 62 5.30 -1.98 -0.57
N LEU A 63 5.45 -2.24 0.72
CA LEU A 63 4.51 -1.85 1.75
C LEU A 63 5.03 -0.61 2.49
N CYS A 64 4.13 0.25 2.94
CA CYS A 64 4.43 1.40 3.76
C CYS A 64 3.48 1.45 4.97
N GLY A 65 4.04 1.57 6.16
CA GLY A 65 3.29 1.71 7.42
C GLY A 65 4.19 2.34 8.48
N GLN A 66 3.91 2.10 9.76
CA GLN A 66 4.72 2.68 10.84
C GLN A 66 6.19 2.22 10.83
N ARG A 67 6.47 1.02 10.32
CA ARG A 67 7.82 0.49 10.13
C ARG A 67 8.57 1.12 8.94
N GLY A 68 8.00 2.16 8.33
CA GLY A 68 8.50 2.74 7.09
C GLY A 68 8.17 1.86 5.87
N ARG A 69 9.02 1.94 4.84
CA ARG A 69 8.82 1.28 3.55
C ARG A 69 9.68 0.03 3.40
N PHE A 70 9.07 -1.12 3.17
CA PHE A 70 9.79 -2.40 3.09
C PHE A 70 9.18 -3.38 2.06
N PRO A 71 9.95 -4.39 1.58
CA PRO A 71 9.45 -5.40 0.64
C PRO A 71 8.48 -6.39 1.27
N PHE A 72 7.49 -6.85 0.49
CA PHE A 72 6.73 -8.08 0.76
C PHE A 72 6.66 -8.93 -0.51
N SER A 73 7.03 -10.22 -0.45
CA SER A 73 7.19 -11.05 -1.66
C SER A 73 6.71 -12.49 -1.54
N ALA A 74 6.15 -13.04 -2.62
CA ALA A 74 5.78 -14.45 -2.74
C ALA A 74 6.44 -15.10 -3.96
N ARG A 75 6.66 -16.42 -3.96
CA ARG A 75 7.05 -17.14 -5.18
C ARG A 75 5.92 -17.02 -6.20
N LYS A 76 6.22 -16.76 -7.48
CA LYS A 76 5.18 -16.67 -8.50
C LYS A 76 4.38 -17.97 -8.58
N GLY A 77 3.05 -17.88 -8.54
CA GLY A 77 2.16 -19.04 -8.61
C GLY A 77 2.08 -19.87 -7.33
N ASP A 78 2.62 -19.39 -6.21
CA ASP A 78 2.46 -20.05 -4.91
C ASP A 78 0.97 -20.24 -4.59
N PRO A 79 0.51 -21.49 -4.30
CA PRO A 79 -0.92 -21.76 -4.09
C PRO A 79 -1.50 -21.04 -2.88
N ALA A 80 -0.74 -20.92 -1.78
CA ALA A 80 -1.21 -20.26 -0.56
C ALA A 80 -1.32 -18.75 -0.79
N ALA A 81 -0.31 -18.15 -1.42
CA ALA A 81 -0.34 -16.74 -1.80
C ALA A 81 -1.47 -16.42 -2.79
N THR A 82 -1.73 -17.33 -3.73
CA THR A 82 -2.84 -17.22 -4.69
C THR A 82 -4.17 -17.21 -3.97
N LYS A 83 -4.41 -18.19 -3.09
CA LYS A 83 -5.64 -18.30 -2.30
C LYS A 83 -5.85 -17.10 -1.38
N ALA A 84 -4.77 -16.54 -0.83
CA ALA A 84 -4.81 -15.35 0.01
C ALA A 84 -4.95 -14.03 -0.78
N GLY A 85 -5.00 -14.08 -2.12
CA GLY A 85 -5.14 -12.90 -2.96
C GLY A 85 -3.89 -12.03 -3.08
N PHE A 86 -2.71 -12.54 -2.70
CA PHE A 86 -1.44 -11.78 -2.74
C PHE A 86 -1.15 -11.19 -4.13
N PHE A 87 -1.35 -11.97 -5.20
CA PHE A 87 -1.09 -11.52 -6.57
C PHE A 87 -2.15 -10.56 -7.13
N GLY A 88 -3.28 -10.42 -6.42
CA GLY A 88 -4.34 -9.47 -6.76
C GLY A 88 -4.17 -8.11 -6.09
N LEU A 89 -3.16 -7.93 -5.24
CA LEU A 89 -2.91 -6.65 -4.57
C LEU A 89 -2.59 -5.55 -5.59
N ARG A 90 -3.20 -4.39 -5.38
CA ARG A 90 -3.07 -3.19 -6.19
C ARG A 90 -2.40 -2.09 -5.40
N ARG A 91 -1.72 -1.18 -6.11
CA ARG A 91 -1.25 0.06 -5.49
C ARG A 91 -2.42 0.78 -4.81
N TYR A 92 -2.15 1.24 -3.59
CA TYR A 92 -3.04 1.92 -2.65
C TYR A 92 -4.01 1.04 -1.86
N ASP A 93 -4.03 -0.28 -2.04
CA ASP A 93 -4.71 -1.18 -1.10
C ASP A 93 -4.17 -0.96 0.32
N LEU A 94 -5.07 -0.86 1.31
CA LEU A 94 -4.73 -0.94 2.73
C LEU A 94 -4.94 -2.37 3.19
N ILE A 95 -3.89 -3.02 3.67
CA ILE A 95 -3.93 -4.42 4.07
C ILE A 95 -3.41 -4.60 5.50
N ARG A 96 -3.84 -5.68 6.14
CA ARG A 96 -3.13 -6.28 7.26
C ARG A 96 -2.43 -7.55 6.77
N VAL A 97 -1.24 -7.81 7.32
CA VAL A 97 -0.47 -9.03 7.06
C VAL A 97 -0.23 -9.72 8.40
N GLU A 98 -0.70 -10.95 8.52
CA GLU A 98 -0.55 -11.79 9.72
C GLU A 98 0.45 -12.91 9.42
N ALA A 99 1.32 -13.23 10.38
CA ALA A 99 2.36 -14.26 10.29
C ALA A 99 3.20 -14.27 8.97
N PRO A 100 3.77 -13.12 8.55
CA PRO A 100 4.74 -13.13 7.46
C PRO A 100 6.05 -13.80 7.87
N GLU A 101 6.79 -14.34 6.90
CA GLU A 101 8.16 -14.77 7.12
C GLU A 101 9.11 -13.56 7.06
N ASP A 102 9.98 -13.40 8.06
CA ASP A 102 11.07 -12.43 7.93
C ASP A 102 12.09 -12.88 6.89
N ARG A 103 12.60 -11.91 6.14
CA ARG A 103 13.63 -12.10 5.11
C ARG A 103 14.85 -11.25 5.44
N GLU A 104 16.00 -11.79 5.10
CA GLU A 104 17.27 -11.08 5.16
C GLU A 104 17.18 -9.76 4.37
N GLY A 105 17.63 -8.67 4.99
CA GLY A 105 17.45 -7.30 4.45
C GLY A 105 16.16 -6.59 4.87
N GLY A 106 15.43 -7.12 5.87
CA GLY A 106 14.34 -6.39 6.54
C GLY A 106 13.00 -6.40 5.79
N GLY A 107 12.78 -7.37 4.92
CA GLY A 107 11.53 -7.57 4.18
C GLY A 107 10.72 -8.74 4.68
N TRP A 108 9.52 -8.89 4.12
CA TRP A 108 8.63 -10.01 4.37
C TRP A 108 8.53 -10.96 3.16
N GLY A 109 8.43 -12.24 3.48
CA GLY A 109 8.05 -13.32 2.58
C GLY A 109 6.64 -13.80 2.90
N PHE A 110 5.89 -14.14 1.86
CA PHE A 110 4.68 -14.94 2.00
C PHE A 110 5.10 -16.39 2.30
N GLY A 111 4.71 -16.90 3.46
CA GLY A 111 4.89 -18.28 3.91
C GLY A 111 3.55 -19.01 4.08
N GLN A 112 3.58 -20.23 4.60
CA GLN A 112 2.38 -21.08 4.71
C GLN A 112 1.33 -20.52 5.67
N GLU A 113 1.78 -19.94 6.78
CA GLU A 113 0.89 -19.35 7.80
C GLU A 113 0.49 -17.91 7.49
N THR A 114 1.06 -17.32 6.43
CA THR A 114 0.83 -15.92 6.11
C THR A 114 -0.61 -15.69 5.65
N ARG A 115 -1.26 -14.69 6.24
CA ARG A 115 -2.61 -14.26 5.85
C ARG A 115 -2.61 -12.78 5.49
N ILE A 116 -3.44 -12.43 4.51
CA ILE A 116 -3.65 -11.05 4.08
C ILE A 116 -5.12 -10.73 4.25
N ARG A 117 -5.40 -9.56 4.82
CA ARG A 117 -6.75 -9.01 4.90
C ARG A 117 -6.77 -7.65 4.23
N LEU A 118 -7.61 -7.50 3.20
CA LEU A 118 -7.89 -6.20 2.63
C LEU A 118 -8.78 -5.42 3.60
N ILE A 119 -8.25 -4.31 4.13
CA ILE A 119 -8.98 -3.43 5.03
C ILE A 119 -9.75 -2.39 4.23
N LEU A 120 -9.09 -1.76 3.25
CA LEU A 120 -9.70 -0.79 2.35
C LEU A 120 -9.14 -0.90 0.94
N PRO A 121 -10.00 -1.00 -0.09
CA PRO A 121 -9.56 -0.87 -1.47
C PRO A 121 -9.20 0.60 -1.80
N PRO A 122 -8.46 0.86 -2.91
CA PRO A 122 -8.05 2.19 -3.36
C PRO A 122 -9.20 3.20 -3.44
N GLU A 123 -10.36 2.76 -3.90
CA GLU A 123 -11.58 3.56 -4.04
C GLU A 123 -12.19 4.05 -2.72
N ALA A 124 -11.92 3.41 -1.58
CA ALA A 124 -12.63 3.69 -0.32
C ALA A 124 -12.05 4.86 0.52
N VAL A 125 -11.01 5.56 0.04
CA VAL A 125 -10.36 6.70 0.74
C VAL A 125 -11.03 8.05 0.38
N ALA A 126 -12.29 8.03 -0.02
CA ALA A 126 -13.12 9.23 -0.17
C ALA A 126 -13.52 9.70 1.24
N GLY A 127 -12.79 10.69 1.76
CA GLY A 127 -13.16 11.48 2.93
C GLY A 127 -13.22 12.92 2.49
N THR A 128 -14.40 13.52 2.63
CA THR A 128 -14.74 14.91 2.31
C THR A 128 -13.64 15.85 2.83
N ILE A 129 -12.94 16.51 1.92
CA ILE A 129 -12.18 17.71 2.26
C ILE A 129 -13.24 18.78 2.47
N GLY A 130 -13.54 19.09 3.74
CA GLY A 130 -14.40 20.22 4.09
C GLY A 130 -13.81 21.53 3.58
N PRO A 131 -14.66 22.56 3.39
CA PRO A 131 -14.29 23.83 2.77
C PRO A 131 -13.14 24.56 3.49
#